data_AF-A0A1G1KYC1-F1
#
_entry.id   AF-A0A1G1KYC1-F1
#
_cell.length_a   1.000
_cell.length_b   1.000
_cell.length_c   1.000
_cell.angle_alpha   90.00
_cell.angle_beta   90.00
_cell.angle_gamma   90.00
#
_symmetry.space_group_name_H-M   'P 1'
#
loop_
_entity.id
_entity.type
_entity.pdbx_description
1 polymer ?
#
loop_
_entity_poly.entity_id
_entity_poly.type
_entity_poly.pdbx_seq_one_letter_code
_entity_poly.pdbx_strand_id
1 'polypeptide(L)'
;MYQIIHDDLLSNLRKKNDFRLVERRLNIGKAIKQLKESGRIKMIDFLKESELKRSAINTLMQMGEMNTSRDRFVKICKALKVPSDELIRIARETAHYNCYRLDQNNTPRFKYKTHDVEVYSPPSYSRKDFMWCLIKIQPGKSIEGLIHDTINQIGGFVTNGHLKFTYGDKSYSIHTNQAFFFDPKTMHSFENHATTETTEFFVIYQLKPERKVKEETRGRKTGAAEISTSLLIEQIRKELSPDPDRLLPMPALSAMSGIDLNSLVHLSYRKTKIIPFEKIDLLANLTDYSFDHIIQKAENRYKGWVTVLTDQDKVLIDMSMRYGTRFTSHAGIGIGKRKFSIADMIFEPWKEGQHRKEWRYQGIGFIGISVQRGQIGIQYGNQPLQVLSWGTFLYLNANIEIAITNMLSEEKAREIGESPEAKVIFFSSPPVV
;
A
#
# COMPACT_ATOMS: atom_id res chain seq x y z
N MET A 1 10.91 10.58 10.72
CA MET A 1 11.41 9.89 9.51
C MET A 1 10.31 9.71 8.46
N TYR A 2 9.23 8.98 8.74
CA TYR A 2 8.21 8.63 7.73
C TYR A 2 7.60 9.83 6.98
N GLN A 3 7.11 10.84 7.71
CA GLN A 3 6.57 12.07 7.12
C GLN A 3 7.63 12.83 6.30
N ILE A 4 8.87 12.92 6.82
CA ILE A 4 9.99 13.60 6.15
C ILE A 4 10.27 12.98 4.78
N ILE A 5 10.32 11.65 4.69
CA ILE A 5 10.53 10.95 3.41
C ILE A 5 9.44 11.30 2.40
N HIS A 6 8.19 11.35 2.84
CA HIS A 6 7.07 11.73 1.98
C HIS A 6 7.16 13.19 1.51
N ASP A 7 7.48 14.10 2.41
CA ASP A 7 7.57 15.54 2.09
C ASP A 7 8.76 15.85 1.16
N ASP A 8 9.88 15.15 1.35
CA ASP A 8 11.03 15.24 0.45
C ASP A 8 10.70 14.68 -0.95
N LEU A 9 9.92 13.60 -1.04
CA LEU A 9 9.39 13.11 -2.31
C LEU A 9 8.49 14.15 -2.99
N LEU A 10 7.55 14.75 -2.25
CA LEU A 10 6.68 15.81 -2.78
C LEU A 10 7.48 17.00 -3.28
N SER A 11 8.47 17.44 -2.50
CA SER A 11 9.37 18.54 -2.87
C SER A 11 10.15 18.21 -4.15
N ASN A 12 10.67 16.98 -4.26
CA ASN A 12 11.39 16.52 -5.45
C ASN A 12 10.51 16.53 -6.70
N LEU A 13 9.28 15.99 -6.61
CA LEU A 13 8.33 15.93 -7.72
C LEU A 13 7.87 17.33 -8.16
N ARG A 14 7.61 18.23 -7.20
CA ARG A 14 7.30 19.63 -7.49
C ARG A 14 8.44 20.34 -8.20
N LYS A 15 9.68 20.17 -7.75
CA LYS A 15 10.87 20.74 -8.41
C LYS A 15 11.05 20.23 -9.85
N LYS A 16 10.68 18.97 -10.10
CA LYS A 16 10.70 18.36 -11.45
C LYS A 16 9.47 18.70 -12.30
N ASN A 17 8.52 19.49 -11.78
CA ASN A 17 7.24 19.80 -12.41
C ASN A 17 6.41 18.55 -12.79
N ASP A 18 6.55 17.44 -12.06
CA ASP A 18 5.81 16.20 -12.35
C ASP A 18 4.46 16.14 -11.62
N PHE A 19 3.52 17.00 -12.04
CA PHE A 19 2.21 17.14 -11.40
C PHE A 19 1.35 15.86 -11.44
N ARG A 20 1.63 14.95 -12.39
CA ARG A 20 0.91 13.67 -12.59
C ARG A 20 1.00 12.72 -11.40
N LEU A 21 2.08 12.84 -10.63
CA LEU A 21 2.32 12.03 -9.44
C LEU A 21 1.94 12.75 -8.15
N VAL A 22 1.83 14.09 -8.20
CA VAL A 22 1.47 14.92 -7.05
C VAL A 22 -0.04 14.91 -6.81
N GLU A 23 -0.85 14.83 -7.87
CA GLU A 23 -2.30 14.78 -7.75
C GLU A 23 -2.87 13.61 -8.54
N ARG A 24 -3.69 12.79 -7.87
CA ARG A 24 -4.38 11.68 -8.54
C ARG A 24 -5.42 12.20 -9.50
N ARG A 25 -5.16 12.04 -10.80
CA ARG A 25 -6.07 12.42 -11.88
C ARG A 25 -6.25 11.25 -12.84
N LEU A 26 -7.41 11.20 -13.48
CA LEU A 26 -7.66 10.27 -14.59
C LEU A 26 -6.92 10.75 -15.83
N ASN A 27 -6.35 9.83 -16.61
CA ASN A 27 -5.73 10.15 -17.88
C ASN A 27 -6.76 10.17 -19.01
N ILE A 28 -7.68 11.14 -18.94
CA ILE A 28 -8.76 11.31 -19.89
C ILE A 28 -8.21 11.50 -21.32
N GLY A 29 -7.12 12.26 -21.47
CA GLY A 29 -6.53 12.50 -22.79
C GLY A 29 -6.06 11.24 -23.50
N LYS A 30 -5.33 10.38 -22.80
CA LYS A 30 -4.83 9.11 -23.38
C LYS A 30 -5.98 8.13 -23.63
N ALA A 31 -7.00 8.12 -22.78
CA ALA A 31 -8.21 7.32 -23.00
C ALA A 31 -8.97 7.74 -24.26
N ILE A 32 -9.19 9.05 -24.48
CA ILE A 32 -9.80 9.54 -25.71
C ILE A 32 -8.96 9.11 -26.92
N LYS A 33 -7.62 9.25 -26.85
CA LYS A 33 -6.74 8.87 -27.95
C LYS A 33 -6.88 7.38 -28.30
N GLN A 34 -6.81 6.50 -27.29
CA GLN A 34 -6.94 5.04 -27.47
C GLN A 34 -8.29 4.64 -28.06
N LEU A 35 -9.40 5.17 -27.52
CA LEU A 35 -10.75 4.86 -28.01
C LEU A 35 -11.00 5.41 -29.41
N LYS A 36 -10.45 6.58 -29.72
CA LYS A 36 -10.59 7.17 -31.05
C LYS A 36 -9.82 6.36 -32.10
N GLU A 37 -8.65 5.85 -31.75
CA GLU A 37 -7.84 4.97 -32.59
C GLU A 37 -8.51 3.60 -32.79
N SER A 38 -9.01 2.97 -31.72
CA SER A 38 -9.69 1.67 -31.81
C SER A 38 -11.01 1.74 -32.58
N GLY A 39 -11.82 2.78 -32.34
CA GLY A 39 -13.08 3.03 -33.04
C GLY A 39 -12.92 3.64 -34.43
N ARG A 40 -11.68 3.93 -34.88
CA ARG A 40 -11.36 4.62 -36.15
C ARG A 40 -12.13 5.93 -36.34
N ILE A 41 -12.37 6.67 -35.25
CA ILE A 41 -13.12 7.93 -35.26
C ILE A 41 -12.21 9.05 -35.75
N LYS A 42 -12.60 9.79 -36.80
CA LYS A 42 -11.81 10.94 -37.26
C LYS A 42 -11.97 12.12 -36.30
N MET A 43 -10.95 12.96 -36.20
CA MET A 43 -11.00 14.13 -35.31
C MET A 43 -12.14 15.09 -35.68
N ILE A 44 -12.43 15.25 -36.97
CA ILE A 44 -13.51 16.12 -37.45
C ILE A 44 -14.86 15.62 -36.93
N ASP A 45 -15.13 14.33 -37.07
CA ASP A 45 -16.39 13.71 -36.63
C ASP A 45 -16.52 13.79 -35.11
N PHE A 46 -15.44 13.50 -34.38
CA PHE A 46 -15.41 13.62 -32.92
C PHE A 46 -15.73 15.04 -32.44
N LEU A 47 -15.16 16.07 -33.08
CA LEU A 47 -15.41 17.47 -32.71
C LEU A 47 -16.85 17.90 -33.04
N LYS A 48 -17.40 17.41 -34.15
CA LYS A 48 -18.79 17.67 -34.54
C LYS A 48 -19.76 17.06 -33.53
N GLU A 49 -19.57 15.81 -33.16
CA GLU A 49 -20.45 15.09 -32.23
C GLU A 49 -20.31 15.54 -30.77
N SER A 50 -19.09 15.94 -30.36
CA SER A 50 -18.86 16.42 -28.99
C SER A 50 -19.24 17.88 -28.79
N GLU A 51 -19.36 18.68 -29.86
CA GLU A 51 -19.55 20.13 -29.82
C GLU A 51 -18.45 20.86 -29.00
N LEU A 52 -17.27 20.24 -28.87
CA LEU A 52 -16.14 20.79 -28.12
C LEU A 52 -15.15 21.51 -29.03
N LYS A 53 -14.56 22.59 -28.52
CA LYS A 53 -13.50 23.33 -29.24
C LYS A 53 -12.27 22.43 -29.43
N ARG A 54 -11.70 22.43 -30.64
CA ARG A 54 -10.50 21.66 -30.97
C ARG A 54 -9.33 21.93 -30.03
N SER A 55 -9.12 23.19 -29.62
CA SER A 55 -8.07 23.56 -28.67
C SER A 55 -8.24 22.83 -27.33
N ALA A 56 -9.46 22.76 -26.79
CA ALA A 56 -9.72 22.08 -25.52
C ALA A 56 -9.45 20.57 -25.60
N ILE A 57 -9.82 19.91 -26.71
CA ILE A 57 -9.54 18.48 -26.93
C ILE A 57 -8.04 18.23 -27.09
N ASN A 58 -7.35 19.06 -27.87
CA ASN A 58 -5.90 18.95 -28.03
C ASN A 58 -5.19 19.12 -26.68
N THR A 59 -5.60 20.10 -25.87
CA THR A 59 -5.06 20.28 -24.51
C THR A 59 -5.30 19.05 -23.64
N LEU A 60 -6.52 18.49 -23.65
CA LEU A 60 -6.82 17.25 -22.92
C LEU A 60 -5.93 16.10 -23.37
N MET A 61 -5.79 15.87 -24.67
CA MET A 61 -4.95 14.79 -25.22
C MET A 61 -3.45 14.99 -24.97
N GLN A 62 -2.96 16.23 -24.98
CA GLN A 62 -1.55 16.56 -24.73
C GLN A 62 -1.19 16.44 -23.25
N MET A 63 -2.03 16.99 -22.36
CA MET A 63 -1.78 16.95 -20.92
C MET A 63 -2.09 15.57 -20.32
N GLY A 64 -3.05 14.84 -20.91
CA GLY A 64 -3.46 13.51 -20.49
C GLY A 64 -4.26 13.53 -19.18
N GLU A 65 -3.54 13.74 -18.07
CA GLU A 65 -4.04 13.67 -16.70
C GLU A 65 -4.57 15.01 -16.21
N MET A 66 -5.86 15.22 -16.45
CA MET A 66 -6.54 16.49 -16.26
C MET A 66 -7.97 16.27 -15.74
N ASN A 67 -8.38 17.13 -14.82
CA ASN A 67 -9.77 17.25 -14.43
C ASN A 67 -10.57 17.91 -15.56
N THR A 68 -11.75 17.36 -15.86
CA THR A 68 -12.69 17.95 -16.83
C THR A 68 -14.05 18.14 -16.16
N SER A 69 -14.88 19.04 -16.69
CA SER A 69 -16.23 19.23 -16.17
C SER A 69 -17.12 18.05 -16.55
N ARG A 70 -18.15 17.79 -15.74
CA ARG A 70 -19.14 16.72 -16.00
C ARG A 70 -19.78 16.86 -17.39
N ASP A 71 -20.16 18.07 -17.78
CA ASP A 71 -20.75 18.33 -19.11
C ASP A 71 -19.79 17.94 -20.26
N ARG A 72 -18.52 18.38 -20.18
CA ARG A 72 -17.50 18.02 -21.17
C ARG A 72 -17.27 16.51 -21.21
N PHE A 73 -17.21 15.87 -20.04
CA PHE A 73 -17.03 14.43 -19.94
C PHE A 73 -18.17 13.66 -20.64
N VAL A 74 -19.43 14.03 -20.39
CA VAL A 74 -20.59 13.40 -21.04
C VAL A 74 -20.57 13.58 -22.56
N LYS A 75 -20.20 14.78 -23.03
CA LYS A 75 -20.04 15.08 -24.47
C LYS A 75 -18.95 14.21 -25.12
N ILE A 76 -17.83 14.01 -24.41
CA ILE A 76 -16.76 13.12 -24.86
C ILE A 76 -17.26 11.68 -24.99
N CYS A 77 -17.94 11.14 -23.97
CA CYS A 77 -18.50 9.78 -24.00
C CYS A 77 -19.47 9.60 -25.16
N LYS A 78 -20.39 10.56 -25.37
CA LYS A 78 -21.34 10.56 -26.49
C LYS A 78 -20.62 10.50 -27.84
N ALA A 79 -19.62 11.36 -28.04
CA ALA A 79 -18.88 11.43 -29.30
C ALA A 79 -18.01 10.18 -29.56
N LEU A 80 -17.49 9.55 -28.51
CA LEU A 80 -16.77 8.27 -28.60
C LEU A 80 -17.70 7.06 -28.71
N LYS A 81 -19.00 7.24 -28.48
CA LYS A 81 -20.02 6.17 -28.45
C LYS A 81 -19.70 5.07 -27.43
N VAL A 82 -19.15 5.46 -26.28
CA VAL A 82 -18.82 4.56 -25.18
C VAL A 82 -19.54 4.97 -23.90
N PRO A 83 -19.86 4.03 -23.01
CA PRO A 83 -20.39 4.37 -21.71
C PRO A 83 -19.31 5.01 -20.82
N SER A 84 -19.76 5.72 -19.78
CA SER A 84 -18.87 6.53 -18.92
C SER A 84 -17.87 5.70 -18.12
N ASP A 85 -18.29 4.53 -17.66
CA ASP A 85 -17.48 3.56 -16.94
C ASP A 85 -16.35 3.00 -17.80
N GLU A 86 -16.58 2.74 -19.08
CA GLU A 86 -15.52 2.30 -20.00
C GLU A 86 -14.45 3.37 -20.20
N LEU A 87 -14.85 4.63 -20.43
CA LEU A 87 -13.90 5.74 -20.55
C LEU A 87 -13.10 5.92 -19.25
N ILE A 88 -13.76 5.82 -18.08
CA ILE A 88 -13.08 5.89 -16.78
C ILE A 88 -12.11 4.73 -16.61
N ARG A 89 -12.48 3.50 -16.96
CA ARG A 89 -11.61 2.32 -16.88
C ARG A 89 -10.32 2.55 -17.66
N ILE A 90 -10.42 2.93 -18.93
CA ILE A 90 -9.25 3.16 -19.79
C ILE A 90 -8.42 4.35 -19.28
N ALA A 91 -9.07 5.41 -18.81
CA ALA A 91 -8.37 6.56 -18.22
C ALA A 91 -7.63 6.22 -16.92
N ARG A 92 -8.09 5.21 -16.18
CA ARG A 92 -7.39 4.69 -15.00
C ARG A 92 -6.21 3.82 -15.39
N GLU A 93 -6.35 2.95 -16.39
CA GLU A 93 -5.28 2.06 -16.89
C GLU A 93 -4.07 2.83 -17.41
N THR A 94 -4.31 4.02 -17.94
CA THR A 94 -3.31 4.86 -18.58
C THR A 94 -2.73 5.95 -17.66
N ALA A 95 -3.19 6.05 -16.41
CA ALA A 95 -2.72 7.06 -15.46
C ALA A 95 -1.39 6.64 -14.79
N HIS A 96 -0.41 7.55 -14.78
CA HIS A 96 0.94 7.32 -14.26
C HIS A 96 0.93 6.94 -12.77
N TYR A 97 -0.01 7.50 -12.00
CA TYR A 97 -0.15 7.15 -10.58
C TYR A 97 -0.62 5.69 -10.38
N ASN A 98 -1.41 5.14 -11.30
CA ASN A 98 -1.96 3.79 -11.18
C ASN A 98 -1.00 2.71 -11.69
N CYS A 99 0.03 3.08 -12.43
CA CYS A 99 1.09 2.19 -12.91
C CYS A 99 2.40 2.98 -12.92
N TYR A 100 3.07 2.98 -11.78
CA TYR A 100 4.30 3.72 -11.56
C TYR A 100 5.50 2.77 -11.62
N ARG A 101 6.21 2.83 -12.75
CA ARG A 101 7.41 2.06 -13.01
C ARG A 101 8.64 2.89 -12.67
N LEU A 102 9.56 2.28 -11.95
CA LEU A 102 10.90 2.81 -11.71
C LEU A 102 11.94 1.75 -12.05
N ASP A 103 13.05 2.22 -12.59
CA ASP A 103 14.27 1.46 -12.77
C ASP A 103 15.30 2.02 -11.77
N GLN A 104 16.39 1.28 -11.54
CA GLN A 104 17.42 1.70 -10.57
C GLN A 104 17.92 3.14 -10.76
N ASN A 105 18.03 3.61 -12.01
CA ASN A 105 18.60 4.92 -12.35
C ASN A 105 17.63 6.09 -12.15
N ASN A 106 16.32 5.86 -12.18
CA ASN A 106 15.31 6.92 -12.06
C ASN A 106 14.59 6.93 -10.69
N THR A 107 14.89 5.94 -9.85
CA THR A 107 14.37 5.83 -8.48
C THR A 107 14.76 7.08 -7.66
N PRO A 108 13.79 7.79 -7.03
CA PRO A 108 14.08 8.87 -6.09
C PRO A 108 14.93 8.38 -4.92
N ARG A 109 16.07 9.05 -4.68
CA ARG A 109 17.00 8.73 -3.59
C ARG A 109 17.23 9.96 -2.71
N PHE A 110 17.16 9.75 -1.40
CA PHE A 110 17.36 10.77 -0.38
C PHE A 110 18.47 10.31 0.57
N LYS A 111 19.45 11.19 0.80
CA LYS A 111 20.55 10.92 1.73
C LYS A 111 20.31 11.68 3.02
N TYR A 112 20.28 10.95 4.13
CA TYR A 112 20.22 11.51 5.47
C TYR A 112 21.54 11.25 6.20
N LYS A 113 21.70 11.86 7.38
CA LYS A 113 22.93 11.73 8.17
C LYS A 113 23.28 10.27 8.54
N THR A 114 22.27 9.44 8.78
CA THR A 114 22.44 8.08 9.32
C THR A 114 22.03 6.97 8.36
N HIS A 115 21.29 7.30 7.31
CA HIS A 115 20.69 6.33 6.40
C HIS A 115 20.40 6.97 5.05
N ASP A 116 20.31 6.14 4.02
CA ASP A 116 19.80 6.51 2.71
C ASP A 116 18.41 5.88 2.50
N VAL A 117 17.58 6.54 1.69
CA VAL A 117 16.23 6.07 1.37
C VAL A 117 16.02 6.09 -0.13
N GLU A 118 15.53 4.97 -0.67
CA GLU A 118 15.02 4.85 -2.03
C GLU A 118 13.50 4.70 -1.97
N VAL A 119 12.75 5.45 -2.78
CA VAL A 119 11.28 5.44 -2.74
C VAL A 119 10.70 4.88 -4.04
N TYR A 120 9.85 3.86 -3.92
CA TYR A 120 9.32 3.09 -5.06
C TYR A 120 7.81 3.30 -5.30
N SER A 121 7.14 4.06 -4.45
CA SER A 121 5.75 4.48 -4.64
C SER A 121 5.68 5.97 -4.98
N PRO A 122 4.62 6.43 -5.67
CA PRO A 122 4.28 7.85 -5.67
C PRO A 122 3.83 8.31 -4.26
N PRO A 123 3.70 9.62 -4.01
CA PRO A 123 3.18 10.14 -2.76
C PRO A 123 1.82 9.54 -2.41
N SER A 124 1.65 9.18 -1.14
CA SER A 124 0.49 8.45 -0.67
C SER A 124 -0.57 9.37 -0.07
N TYR A 125 -1.79 9.31 -0.58
CA TYR A 125 -2.87 10.24 -0.20
C TYR A 125 -4.17 9.58 0.22
N SER A 126 -4.33 8.26 0.04
CA SER A 126 -5.56 7.55 0.41
C SER A 126 -5.31 6.44 1.43
N ARG A 127 -6.41 5.88 1.94
CA ARG A 127 -6.37 4.73 2.85
C ARG A 127 -6.12 3.39 2.15
N LYS A 128 -5.98 3.38 0.81
CA LYS A 128 -5.88 2.16 -0.01
C LYS A 128 -4.50 1.95 -0.64
N ASP A 129 -3.71 3.00 -0.75
CA ASP A 129 -2.31 2.97 -1.18
C ASP A 129 -1.39 2.95 0.03
N PHE A 130 -0.08 2.99 -0.21
CA PHE A 130 0.96 2.98 0.80
C PHE A 130 2.24 3.57 0.25
N MET A 131 3.00 4.21 1.13
CA MET A 131 4.40 4.54 0.87
C MET A 131 5.21 3.25 0.88
N TRP A 132 6.08 3.09 -0.12
CA TRP A 132 7.00 1.96 -0.24
C TRP A 132 8.42 2.46 -0.45
N CYS A 133 9.31 2.13 0.47
CA CYS A 133 10.71 2.54 0.39
C CYS A 133 11.66 1.44 0.83
N LEU A 134 12.92 1.52 0.38
CA LEU A 134 14.05 0.78 0.92
C LEU A 134 14.88 1.74 1.77
N ILE A 135 15.14 1.34 3.01
CA ILE A 135 16.00 2.06 3.95
C ILE A 135 17.34 1.34 4.02
N LYS A 136 18.43 2.11 3.92
CA LYS A 136 19.81 1.62 3.98
C LYS A 136 20.54 2.29 5.14
N ILE A 137 20.78 1.55 6.22
CA ILE A 137 21.49 2.06 7.40
C ILE A 137 22.96 1.70 7.30
N GLN A 138 23.82 2.72 7.29
CA GLN A 138 25.27 2.55 7.18
C GLN A 138 25.83 1.81 8.41
N PRO A 139 27.00 1.15 8.29
CA PRO A 139 27.63 0.44 9.40
C PRO A 139 27.80 1.31 10.65
N GLY A 140 27.44 0.77 11.81
CA GLY A 140 27.51 1.45 13.11
C GLY A 140 26.59 2.67 13.26
N LYS A 141 25.58 2.84 12.39
CA LYS A 141 24.61 3.93 12.47
C LYS A 141 23.25 3.49 13.01
N SER A 142 22.52 4.47 13.51
CA SER A 142 21.20 4.32 14.10
C SER A 142 20.24 5.38 13.59
N ILE A 143 18.95 5.04 13.54
CA ILE A 143 17.84 5.97 13.35
C ILE A 143 17.05 5.93 14.66
N GLU A 144 17.18 6.98 15.47
CA GLU A 144 16.69 7.00 16.84
C GLU A 144 15.47 7.92 17.02
N GLY A 145 14.75 7.74 18.13
CA GLY A 145 13.68 8.64 18.57
C GLY A 145 12.49 8.71 17.61
N LEU A 146 12.20 7.62 16.89
CA LEU A 146 11.09 7.59 15.95
C LEU A 146 9.77 7.39 16.70
N ILE A 147 8.79 8.23 16.40
CA ILE A 147 7.41 8.11 16.86
C ILE A 147 6.49 8.75 15.82
N HIS A 148 5.31 8.18 15.59
CA HIS A 148 4.36 8.74 14.62
C HIS A 148 2.89 8.49 15.00
N ASP A 149 2.15 9.56 15.26
CA ASP A 149 0.80 9.48 15.83
C ASP A 149 -0.29 9.08 14.84
N THR A 150 -0.09 9.40 13.55
CA THR A 150 -1.14 9.25 12.53
C THR A 150 -1.03 7.96 11.71
N ILE A 151 0.11 7.26 11.76
CA ILE A 151 0.28 5.97 11.08
C ILE A 151 -0.27 4.90 12.01
N ASN A 152 -1.06 3.98 11.46
CA ASN A 152 -1.67 2.89 12.26
C ASN A 152 -0.79 1.64 12.32
N GLN A 153 -0.01 1.38 11.27
CA GLN A 153 0.83 0.20 11.15
C GLN A 153 1.97 0.50 10.19
N ILE A 154 3.14 -0.05 10.49
CA ILE A 154 4.28 -0.12 9.60
C ILE A 154 4.61 -1.58 9.38
N GLY A 155 4.81 -1.95 8.12
CA GLY A 155 5.40 -3.23 7.74
C GLY A 155 6.85 -3.03 7.31
N GLY A 156 7.73 -3.94 7.72
CA GLY A 156 9.12 -3.96 7.32
C GLY A 156 9.56 -5.35 6.89
N PHE A 157 10.56 -5.42 6.02
CA PHE A 157 11.16 -6.68 5.56
C PHE A 157 12.65 -6.49 5.31
N VAL A 158 13.47 -7.24 6.06
CA VAL A 158 14.93 -7.13 5.98
C VAL A 158 15.42 -7.91 4.76
N THR A 159 16.04 -7.20 3.82
CA THR A 159 16.58 -7.78 2.58
C THR A 159 18.06 -8.08 2.67
N ASN A 160 18.79 -7.33 3.51
CA ASN A 160 20.21 -7.54 3.70
C ASN A 160 20.65 -7.17 5.13
N GLY A 161 21.55 -7.98 5.68
CA GLY A 161 22.19 -7.73 6.97
C GLY A 161 21.33 -8.04 8.19
N HIS A 162 21.66 -7.38 9.30
CA HIS A 162 21.06 -7.59 10.61
C HIS A 162 20.56 -6.26 11.17
N LEU A 163 19.28 -6.24 11.54
CA LEU A 163 18.58 -5.06 12.03
C LEU A 163 18.26 -5.25 13.50
N LYS A 164 18.84 -4.42 14.36
CA LYS A 164 18.35 -4.30 15.72
C LYS A 164 17.23 -3.27 15.75
N PHE A 165 16.08 -3.69 16.25
CA PHE A 165 14.88 -2.88 16.35
C PHE A 165 14.51 -2.70 17.82
N THR A 166 14.64 -1.48 18.33
CA THR A 166 14.19 -1.14 19.69
C THR A 166 12.79 -0.56 19.61
N TYR A 167 11.85 -1.10 20.39
CA TYR A 167 10.45 -0.69 20.41
C TYR A 167 9.98 -0.54 21.87
N GLY A 168 9.78 0.71 22.31
CA GLY A 168 9.56 1.03 23.71
C GLY A 168 10.74 0.59 24.57
N ASP A 169 10.48 -0.31 25.51
CA ASP A 169 11.46 -0.92 26.43
C ASP A 169 12.03 -2.25 25.92
N LYS A 170 11.64 -2.71 24.73
CA LYS A 170 12.04 -4.01 24.17
C LYS A 170 13.02 -3.84 23.02
N SER A 171 13.91 -4.81 22.88
CA SER A 171 14.84 -4.89 21.74
C SER A 171 14.62 -6.21 21.00
N TYR A 172 14.62 -6.12 19.68
CA TYR A 172 14.44 -7.24 18.76
C TYR A 172 15.64 -7.30 17.80
N SER A 173 15.95 -8.51 17.36
CA SER A 173 17.03 -8.80 16.42
C SER A 173 16.41 -9.45 15.19
N ILE A 174 16.38 -8.72 14.09
CA ILE A 174 15.67 -9.08 12.86
C ILE A 174 16.71 -9.33 11.76
N HIS A 175 16.66 -10.50 11.15
CA HIS A 175 17.64 -10.97 10.16
C HIS A 175 17.07 -10.89 8.74
N THR A 176 17.93 -11.03 7.73
CA THR A 176 17.54 -11.18 6.33
C THR A 176 16.41 -12.19 6.14
N ASN A 177 15.47 -11.87 5.25
CA ASN A 177 14.25 -12.64 4.96
C ASN A 177 13.24 -12.72 6.11
N GLN A 178 13.34 -11.85 7.12
CA GLN A 178 12.34 -11.71 8.17
C GLN A 178 11.50 -10.45 7.96
N ALA A 179 10.19 -10.60 8.15
CA ALA A 179 9.24 -9.50 8.16
C ALA A 179 8.96 -9.05 9.59
N PHE A 180 8.56 -7.80 9.75
CA PHE A 180 8.09 -7.28 11.02
C PHE A 180 6.98 -6.28 10.81
N PHE A 181 6.07 -6.19 11.77
CA PHE A 181 4.96 -5.25 11.77
C PHE A 181 4.84 -4.62 13.15
N PHE A 182 4.48 -3.35 13.22
CA PHE A 182 4.32 -2.67 14.51
C PHE A 182 3.42 -1.43 14.43
N ASP A 183 2.95 -0.98 15.59
CA ASP A 183 2.26 0.29 15.80
C ASP A 183 3.29 1.41 16.04
N PRO A 184 3.46 2.38 15.11
CA PRO A 184 4.53 3.38 15.20
C PRO A 184 4.26 4.51 16.21
N LYS A 185 3.14 4.46 16.93
CA LYS A 185 2.81 5.41 17.99
C LYS A 185 3.64 5.22 19.27
N THR A 186 4.35 4.10 19.37
CA THR A 186 5.32 3.87 20.43
C THR A 186 6.71 4.24 19.92
N MET A 187 7.51 4.88 20.78
CA MET A 187 8.87 5.27 20.46
C MET A 187 9.71 4.05 20.01
N HIS A 188 10.46 4.20 18.94
CA HIS A 188 11.25 3.12 18.35
C HIS A 188 12.54 3.62 17.68
N SER A 189 13.48 2.71 17.46
CA SER A 189 14.73 2.95 16.74
C SER A 189 15.16 1.76 15.90
N PHE A 190 15.91 2.05 14.84
CA PHE A 190 16.53 1.06 13.96
C PHE A 190 18.04 1.22 14.02
N GLU A 191 18.77 0.14 14.27
CA GLU A 191 20.21 0.16 14.47
C GLU A 191 20.89 -0.89 13.58
N ASN A 192 21.97 -0.48 12.92
CA ASN A 192 22.90 -1.37 12.26
C ASN A 192 24.18 -1.48 13.12
N HIS A 193 24.35 -2.61 13.78
CA HIS A 193 25.54 -2.90 14.58
C HIS A 193 26.68 -3.55 13.79
N ALA A 194 26.49 -3.86 12.50
CA ALA A 194 27.57 -4.33 11.66
C ALA A 194 28.63 -3.24 11.51
N THR A 195 29.89 -3.66 11.43
CA THR A 195 31.05 -2.77 11.31
C THR A 195 31.41 -2.47 9.85
N THR A 196 31.01 -3.34 8.92
CA THR A 196 31.40 -3.28 7.51
C THR A 196 30.21 -3.26 6.55
N GLU A 197 29.09 -3.89 6.92
CA GLU A 197 27.97 -4.12 6.02
C GLU A 197 26.80 -3.15 6.26
N THR A 198 26.14 -2.76 5.18
CA THR A 198 24.91 -1.95 5.25
C THR A 198 23.72 -2.86 5.50
N THR A 199 22.91 -2.53 6.50
CA THR A 199 21.61 -3.18 6.71
C THR A 199 20.56 -2.53 5.82
N GLU A 200 19.87 -3.34 5.03
CA GLU A 200 18.84 -2.90 4.10
C GLU A 200 17.51 -3.56 4.43
N PHE A 201 16.44 -2.76 4.46
CA PHE A 201 15.10 -3.26 4.69
C PHE A 201 14.05 -2.40 3.99
N PHE A 202 13.06 -3.06 3.40
CA PHE A 202 11.88 -2.38 2.89
C PHE A 202 11.02 -1.92 4.06
N VAL A 203 10.35 -0.79 3.87
CA VAL A 203 9.35 -0.26 4.78
C VAL A 203 8.12 0.16 3.98
N ILE A 204 6.94 -0.24 4.48
CA ILE A 204 5.63 0.10 3.93
C ILE A 204 4.74 0.70 5.02
N TYR A 205 4.07 1.80 4.70
CA TYR A 205 3.23 2.52 5.66
C TYR A 205 2.18 3.40 4.95
N GLN A 206 1.14 3.75 5.70
CA GLN A 206 0.08 4.66 5.25
C GLN A 206 0.13 5.94 6.04
N LEU A 207 0.42 7.06 5.37
CA LEU A 207 0.25 8.38 5.96
C LEU A 207 -1.23 8.76 5.93
N LYS A 208 -1.75 9.17 7.08
CA LYS A 208 -3.02 9.90 7.14
C LYS A 208 -2.69 11.39 7.03
N PRO A 209 -3.51 12.19 6.30
CA PRO A 209 -3.29 13.63 6.21
C PRO A 209 -3.09 14.25 7.60
N GLU A 210 -2.08 15.12 7.71
CA GLU A 210 -1.64 15.69 8.97
C GLU A 210 -2.77 16.42 9.71
N ARG A 211 -2.80 16.19 11.03
CA ARG A 211 -3.59 16.99 11.98
C ARG A 211 -2.90 18.34 12.20
N LYS A 212 -3.68 19.38 12.48
CA LYS A 212 -3.21 20.41 13.42
C LYS A 212 -3.16 19.76 14.79
N VAL A 213 -1.98 19.68 15.40
CA VAL A 213 -1.79 19.14 16.75
C VAL A 213 -2.68 19.94 17.71
N LYS A 214 -3.68 19.29 18.31
CA LYS A 214 -4.29 19.79 19.54
C LYS A 214 -3.46 19.28 20.70
N GLU A 215 -3.08 20.19 21.58
CA GLU A 215 -2.42 19.91 22.85
C GLU A 215 -3.09 18.73 23.58
N GLU A 216 -2.26 17.87 24.14
CA GLU A 216 -2.68 16.71 24.92
C GLU A 216 -3.63 17.13 26.05
N THR A 217 -4.86 16.64 26.00
CA THR A 217 -5.74 16.66 27.16
C THR A 217 -5.09 15.83 28.27
N ARG A 218 -4.68 16.52 29.33
CA ARG A 218 -4.15 16.04 30.61
C ARG A 218 -4.47 14.58 30.91
N GLY A 219 -3.41 13.79 31.11
CA GLY A 219 -3.45 12.40 31.53
C GLY A 219 -4.38 12.17 32.72
N ARG A 220 -5.38 11.31 32.53
CA ARG A 220 -6.25 10.83 33.59
C ARG A 220 -5.44 9.83 34.43
N LYS A 221 -5.37 10.07 35.75
CA LYS A 221 -4.61 9.25 36.70
C LYS A 221 -4.91 7.76 36.55
N THR A 222 -3.84 6.98 36.49
CA THR A 222 -3.80 5.51 36.56
C THR A 222 -4.29 5.03 37.93
N GLY A 223 -5.59 4.74 38.02
CA GLY A 223 -6.13 3.81 39.02
C GLY A 223 -6.11 2.39 38.45
N ALA A 224 -6.26 1.38 39.31
CA ALA A 224 -6.19 -0.05 38.97
C ALA A 224 -6.94 -0.40 37.66
N ALA A 225 -6.33 -1.31 36.87
CA ALA A 225 -6.75 -1.72 35.53
C ALA A 225 -8.14 -2.40 35.50
N GLU A 226 -9.21 -1.61 35.63
CA GLU A 226 -10.58 -2.06 35.31
C GLU A 226 -10.85 -1.83 33.81
N ILE A 227 -11.43 -2.83 33.15
CA ILE A 227 -11.87 -2.72 31.75
C ILE A 227 -12.95 -1.64 31.62
N SER A 228 -12.64 -0.56 30.89
CA SER A 228 -13.56 0.54 30.58
C SER A 228 -14.09 0.44 29.15
N THR A 229 -15.33 -0.02 29.01
CA THR A 229 -16.04 -0.06 27.72
C THR A 229 -16.28 1.34 27.14
N SER A 230 -16.51 2.34 27.99
CA SER A 230 -16.67 3.73 27.57
C SER A 230 -15.40 4.30 26.93
N LEU A 231 -14.25 4.06 27.56
CA LEU A 231 -12.95 4.46 27.01
C LEU A 231 -12.68 3.75 25.69
N LEU A 232 -12.93 2.43 25.65
CA LEU A 232 -12.73 1.64 24.43
C LEU A 232 -13.57 2.16 23.27
N ILE A 233 -14.86 2.41 23.49
CA ILE A 233 -15.76 2.93 22.45
C ILE A 233 -15.28 4.30 21.95
N GLU A 234 -14.87 5.21 22.84
CA GLU A 234 -14.32 6.50 22.45
C GLU A 234 -13.07 6.36 21.58
N GLN A 235 -12.12 5.52 21.99
CA GLN A 235 -10.88 5.26 21.25
C GLN A 235 -11.17 4.68 19.86
N ILE A 236 -12.03 3.67 19.75
CA ILE A 236 -12.40 3.05 18.46
C ILE A 236 -13.10 4.06 17.56
N ARG A 237 -14.03 4.85 18.09
CA ARG A 237 -14.72 5.90 17.32
C ARG A 237 -13.76 6.95 16.78
N LYS A 238 -12.72 7.30 17.55
CA LYS A 238 -11.67 8.24 17.12
C LYS A 238 -10.81 7.65 16.01
N GLU A 239 -10.51 6.35 16.06
CA GLU A 239 -9.67 5.66 15.07
C GLU A 239 -10.39 5.40 13.74
N LEU A 240 -11.67 5.04 13.79
CA LEU A 240 -12.48 4.72 12.62
C LEU A 240 -12.98 5.97 11.88
N SER A 241 -13.09 7.10 12.58
CA SER A 241 -13.68 8.30 12.00
C SER A 241 -12.97 8.70 10.69
N PRO A 242 -13.72 9.01 9.63
CA PRO A 242 -13.16 9.62 8.43
C PRO A 242 -12.62 11.03 8.71
N ASP A 243 -13.26 11.73 9.66
CA ASP A 243 -12.90 13.07 10.11
C ASP A 243 -12.07 12.99 11.41
N PRO A 244 -10.80 13.41 11.41
CA PRO A 244 -9.93 13.30 12.58
C PRO A 244 -10.35 14.16 13.78
N ASP A 245 -11.23 15.15 13.58
CA ASP A 245 -11.72 16.10 14.59
C ASP A 245 -13.07 15.70 15.20
N ARG A 246 -13.73 14.69 14.65
CA ARG A 246 -15.02 14.20 15.12
C ARG A 246 -14.93 12.73 15.45
N LEU A 247 -15.56 12.33 16.55
CA LEU A 247 -15.78 10.90 16.81
C LEU A 247 -16.77 10.37 15.77
N LEU A 248 -16.52 9.15 15.27
CA LEU A 248 -17.49 8.44 14.45
C LEU A 248 -18.88 8.47 15.14
N PRO A 249 -19.97 8.91 14.50
CA PRO A 249 -21.28 8.94 15.14
C PRO A 249 -21.70 7.56 15.67
N MET A 250 -22.34 7.49 16.85
CA MET A 250 -22.80 6.21 17.42
C MET A 250 -23.69 5.39 16.48
N PRO A 251 -24.60 5.99 15.69
CA PRO A 251 -25.37 5.22 14.70
C PRO A 251 -24.49 4.56 13.63
N ALA A 252 -23.42 5.24 13.20
CA ALA A 252 -22.47 4.67 12.24
C ALA A 252 -21.66 3.54 12.88
N LEU A 253 -21.21 3.71 14.13
CA LEU A 253 -20.54 2.63 14.87
C LEU A 253 -21.45 1.41 15.05
N SER A 254 -22.73 1.62 15.39
CA SER A 254 -23.76 0.59 15.53
C SER A 254 -23.93 -0.21 14.24
N ALA A 255 -24.07 0.48 13.11
CA ALA A 255 -24.18 -0.14 11.80
C ALA A 255 -22.94 -0.95 11.42
N MET A 256 -21.74 -0.49 11.80
CA MET A 256 -20.48 -1.18 11.50
C MET A 256 -20.25 -2.39 12.40
N SER A 257 -20.49 -2.28 13.70
CA SER A 257 -20.22 -3.35 14.68
C SER A 257 -21.30 -4.41 14.77
N GLY A 258 -22.53 -4.11 14.30
CA GLY A 258 -23.71 -4.94 14.54
C GLY A 258 -24.24 -4.87 15.98
N ILE A 259 -23.69 -4.01 16.84
CA ILE A 259 -24.19 -3.79 18.21
C ILE A 259 -25.31 -2.76 18.17
N ASP A 260 -26.44 -3.03 18.82
CA ASP A 260 -27.56 -2.11 18.86
C ASP A 260 -27.19 -0.75 19.50
N LEU A 261 -27.80 0.33 18.99
CA LEU A 261 -27.47 1.70 19.38
C LEU A 261 -27.67 1.93 20.88
N ASN A 262 -28.73 1.37 21.47
CA ASN A 262 -29.04 1.53 22.89
C ASN A 262 -27.98 0.86 23.77
N SER A 263 -27.51 -0.33 23.38
CA SER A 263 -26.37 -0.99 24.01
C SER A 263 -25.10 -0.16 23.92
N LEU A 264 -24.75 0.38 22.76
CA LEU A 264 -23.54 1.21 22.63
C LEU A 264 -23.59 2.47 23.50
N VAL A 265 -24.76 3.12 23.57
CA VAL A 265 -25.01 4.26 24.48
C VAL A 265 -24.88 3.80 25.93
N HIS A 266 -25.49 2.68 26.31
CA HIS A 266 -25.37 2.12 27.66
C HIS A 266 -23.91 1.84 28.05
N LEU A 267 -23.14 1.21 27.17
CA LEU A 267 -21.71 0.91 27.38
C LEU A 267 -20.84 2.17 27.45
N SER A 268 -21.25 3.25 26.79
CA SER A 268 -20.48 4.51 26.78
C SER A 268 -20.71 5.37 28.01
N TYR A 269 -21.91 5.32 28.60
CA TYR A 269 -22.29 6.26 29.66
C TYR A 269 -22.55 5.61 31.02
N ARG A 270 -22.70 4.28 31.09
CA ARG A 270 -22.95 3.58 32.36
C ARG A 270 -21.80 2.64 32.70
N LYS A 271 -21.39 2.64 33.97
CA LYS A 271 -20.43 1.66 34.49
C LYS A 271 -21.08 0.28 34.44
N THR A 272 -20.53 -0.61 33.62
CA THR A 272 -21.02 -1.99 33.50
C THR A 272 -20.56 -2.83 34.67
N LYS A 273 -21.49 -3.53 35.34
CA LYS A 273 -21.16 -4.53 36.38
C LYS A 273 -20.62 -5.84 35.81
N ILE A 274 -21.07 -6.20 34.61
CA ILE A 274 -20.64 -7.39 33.87
C ILE A 274 -19.93 -6.91 32.61
N ILE A 275 -18.75 -7.44 32.33
CA ILE A 275 -17.94 -7.08 31.16
C ILE A 275 -18.51 -7.82 29.94
N PRO A 276 -19.02 -7.12 28.92
CA PRO A 276 -19.66 -7.75 27.77
C PRO A 276 -18.62 -8.14 26.72
N PHE A 277 -17.86 -9.21 26.98
CA PHE A 277 -16.75 -9.63 26.11
C PHE A 277 -17.17 -9.84 24.65
N GLU A 278 -18.37 -10.37 24.39
CA GLU A 278 -18.91 -10.49 23.03
C GLU A 278 -19.02 -9.15 22.30
N LYS A 279 -19.49 -8.10 22.99
CA LYS A 279 -19.58 -6.74 22.42
C LYS A 279 -18.21 -6.11 22.26
N ILE A 280 -17.28 -6.39 23.17
CA ILE A 280 -15.88 -5.97 23.05
C ILE A 280 -15.23 -6.62 21.83
N ASP A 281 -15.52 -7.90 21.57
CA ASP A 281 -15.00 -8.62 20.39
C ASP A 281 -15.58 -8.09 19.08
N LEU A 282 -16.89 -7.80 19.04
CA LEU A 282 -17.52 -7.11 17.90
C LEU A 282 -16.89 -5.74 17.62
N LEU A 283 -16.52 -4.99 18.66
CA LEU A 283 -15.78 -3.73 18.54
C LEU A 283 -14.33 -3.96 18.08
N ALA A 284 -13.66 -4.98 18.60
CA ALA A 284 -12.31 -5.40 18.18
C ALA A 284 -12.27 -5.68 16.68
N ASN A 285 -13.30 -6.35 16.17
CA ASN A 285 -13.53 -6.65 14.75
C ASN A 285 -13.74 -5.41 13.86
N LEU A 286 -13.73 -4.19 14.40
CA LEU A 286 -13.66 -2.97 13.59
C LEU A 286 -12.24 -2.42 13.43
N THR A 287 -11.31 -2.83 14.28
CA THR A 287 -9.94 -2.30 14.35
C THR A 287 -8.91 -3.31 13.88
N ASP A 288 -7.65 -2.88 13.76
CA ASP A 288 -6.53 -3.76 13.40
C ASP A 288 -5.88 -4.45 14.60
N TYR A 289 -6.49 -4.35 15.79
CA TYR A 289 -5.95 -4.86 17.05
C TYR A 289 -6.43 -6.29 17.34
N SER A 290 -5.58 -7.09 17.99
CA SER A 290 -6.01 -8.37 18.58
C SER A 290 -6.95 -8.11 19.76
N PHE A 291 -7.71 -9.13 20.14
CA PHE A 291 -8.58 -9.05 21.31
C PHE A 291 -7.80 -8.64 22.57
N ASP A 292 -6.60 -9.20 22.80
CA ASP A 292 -5.74 -8.83 23.92
C ASP A 292 -5.32 -7.35 23.91
N HIS A 293 -5.00 -6.80 22.74
CA HIS A 293 -4.70 -5.37 22.62
C HIS A 293 -5.94 -4.50 22.87
N ILE A 294 -7.12 -4.97 22.50
CA ILE A 294 -8.39 -4.31 22.78
C ILE A 294 -8.69 -4.30 24.28
N ILE A 295 -8.42 -5.40 24.99
CA ILE A 295 -8.51 -5.45 26.45
C ILE A 295 -7.52 -4.46 27.07
N GLN A 296 -6.26 -4.44 26.62
CA GLN A 296 -5.26 -3.46 27.07
C GLN A 296 -5.70 -2.02 26.84
N LYS A 297 -6.36 -1.72 25.72
CA LYS A 297 -6.92 -0.40 25.41
C LYS A 297 -8.06 -0.03 26.34
N ALA A 298 -8.96 -0.98 26.59
CA ALA A 298 -10.06 -0.79 27.55
C ALA A 298 -9.55 -0.56 28.98
N GLU A 299 -8.43 -1.16 29.35
CA GLU A 299 -7.73 -0.97 30.64
C GLU A 299 -6.79 0.24 30.64
N ASN A 300 -6.71 1.00 29.54
CA ASN A 300 -5.81 2.13 29.35
C ASN A 300 -4.31 1.81 29.59
N ARG A 301 -3.89 0.56 29.35
CA ARG A 301 -2.50 0.09 29.51
C ARG A 301 -1.84 -0.33 28.20
N TYR A 302 -2.51 -0.12 27.07
CA TYR A 302 -1.97 -0.44 25.76
C TYR A 302 -0.72 0.41 25.47
N LYS A 303 0.42 -0.26 25.25
CA LYS A 303 1.74 0.37 25.00
C LYS A 303 2.22 0.21 23.55
N GLY A 304 1.33 -0.09 22.62
CA GLY A 304 1.70 -0.47 21.26
C GLY A 304 1.89 -1.98 21.10
N TRP A 305 2.15 -2.40 19.87
CA TRP A 305 2.45 -3.79 19.53
C TRP A 305 3.53 -3.87 18.47
N VAL A 306 4.26 -4.97 18.50
CA VAL A 306 5.28 -5.33 17.52
C VAL A 306 5.24 -6.85 17.34
N THR A 307 5.37 -7.28 16.09
CA THR A 307 5.45 -8.69 15.71
C THR A 307 6.63 -8.83 14.76
N VAL A 308 7.58 -9.69 15.13
CA VAL A 308 8.70 -10.10 14.27
C VAL A 308 8.42 -11.52 13.82
N LEU A 309 8.51 -11.76 12.52
CA LEU A 309 8.12 -13.00 11.88
C LEU A 309 9.35 -13.72 11.37
N THR A 310 9.42 -15.00 11.72
CA THR A 310 10.52 -15.91 11.43
C THR A 310 10.14 -16.87 10.31
N ASP A 311 11.04 -17.78 9.94
CA ASP A 311 10.75 -18.79 8.91
C ASP A 311 9.58 -19.71 9.28
N GLN A 312 9.30 -19.91 10.58
CA GLN A 312 8.19 -20.73 11.06
C GLN A 312 6.82 -20.07 10.84
N ASP A 313 6.80 -18.74 10.69
CA ASP A 313 5.57 -17.97 10.48
C ASP A 313 5.19 -17.85 9.00
N LYS A 314 6.05 -18.34 8.10
CA LYS A 314 5.86 -18.26 6.66
C LYS A 314 4.80 -19.25 6.21
N VAL A 315 4.00 -18.84 5.24
CA VAL A 315 2.97 -19.71 4.65
C VAL A 315 3.20 -19.82 3.15
N LEU A 316 3.39 -21.07 2.72
CA LEU A 316 3.50 -21.43 1.31
C LEU A 316 2.12 -21.74 0.74
N ILE A 317 1.79 -21.09 -0.37
CA ILE A 317 0.62 -21.34 -1.19
C ILE A 317 1.14 -21.77 -2.56
N ASP A 318 1.04 -23.05 -2.86
CA ASP A 318 1.48 -23.60 -4.14
C ASP A 318 0.35 -23.51 -5.17
N MET A 319 0.57 -22.71 -6.20
CA MET A 319 -0.33 -22.57 -7.35
C MET A 319 0.38 -22.92 -8.67
N SER A 320 1.52 -23.61 -8.61
CA SER A 320 2.38 -23.92 -9.76
C SER A 320 1.66 -24.73 -10.83
N MET A 321 0.82 -25.69 -10.40
CA MET A 321 0.04 -26.54 -11.31
C MET A 321 -0.93 -25.72 -12.17
N ARG A 322 -1.60 -24.72 -11.59
CA ARG A 322 -2.63 -23.93 -12.30
C ARG A 322 -2.09 -22.68 -12.97
N TYR A 323 -1.25 -21.92 -12.27
CA TYR A 323 -0.82 -20.58 -12.68
C TYR A 323 0.71 -20.48 -12.85
N GLY A 324 1.45 -21.57 -12.62
CA GLY A 324 2.91 -21.55 -12.73
C GLY A 324 3.56 -20.66 -11.69
N THR A 325 2.94 -20.47 -10.52
CA THR A 325 3.50 -19.64 -9.46
C THR A 325 3.37 -20.26 -8.07
N ARG A 326 4.38 -20.03 -7.22
CA ARG A 326 4.37 -20.33 -5.79
C ARG A 326 4.44 -19.02 -5.01
N PHE A 327 3.61 -18.89 -3.99
CA PHE A 327 3.53 -17.70 -3.15
C PHE A 327 3.97 -18.06 -1.74
N THR A 328 5.03 -17.44 -1.23
CA THR A 328 5.49 -17.60 0.15
C THR A 328 5.22 -16.30 0.89
N SER A 329 4.13 -16.27 1.66
CA SER A 329 3.84 -15.14 2.53
C SER A 329 4.85 -15.09 3.67
N HIS A 330 5.50 -13.95 3.86
CA HIS A 330 6.39 -13.70 5.01
C HIS A 330 5.61 -13.35 6.29
N ALA A 331 4.28 -13.53 6.25
CA ALA A 331 3.43 -13.42 7.40
C ALA A 331 2.28 -14.44 7.35
N GLY A 332 1.93 -15.03 8.50
CA GLY A 332 0.90 -16.07 8.60
C GLY A 332 -0.41 -15.71 7.88
N ILE A 333 -1.19 -16.66 7.36
CA ILE A 333 -2.51 -16.36 6.80
C ILE A 333 -3.51 -16.29 7.94
N GLY A 334 -4.23 -15.18 8.06
CA GLY A 334 -5.23 -14.98 9.12
C GLY A 334 -4.65 -14.67 10.51
N ILE A 335 -5.53 -14.21 11.39
CA ILE A 335 -5.31 -13.68 12.75
C ILE A 335 -4.67 -12.28 12.77
N GLY A 336 -5.51 -11.27 13.09
CA GLY A 336 -5.19 -9.84 13.15
C GLY A 336 -5.30 -9.16 11.78
N LYS A 337 -6.16 -8.14 11.64
CA LYS A 337 -6.35 -7.39 10.38
C LYS A 337 -5.08 -6.58 10.04
N ARG A 338 -4.07 -7.27 9.51
CA ARG A 338 -2.88 -6.65 8.93
C ARG A 338 -3.32 -5.83 7.72
N LYS A 339 -2.76 -4.63 7.60
CA LYS A 339 -3.00 -3.75 6.45
C LYS A 339 -2.15 -4.10 5.25
N PHE A 340 -1.10 -4.90 5.47
CA PHE A 340 -0.11 -5.20 4.47
C PHE A 340 0.20 -6.70 4.42
N SER A 341 0.51 -7.19 3.21
CA SER A 341 1.23 -8.46 3.03
C SER A 341 2.57 -8.20 2.35
N ILE A 342 3.54 -9.03 2.72
CA ILE A 342 4.87 -9.11 2.12
C ILE A 342 5.08 -10.57 1.77
N ALA A 343 5.41 -10.87 0.52
CA ALA A 343 5.55 -12.25 0.06
C ALA A 343 6.64 -12.37 -1.01
N ASP A 344 7.27 -13.53 -1.07
CA ASP A 344 8.01 -13.95 -2.25
C ASP A 344 7.04 -14.61 -3.22
N MET A 345 7.07 -14.20 -4.49
CA MET A 345 6.40 -14.92 -5.56
C MET A 345 7.43 -15.48 -6.52
N ILE A 346 7.36 -16.77 -6.74
CA ILE A 346 8.21 -17.51 -7.67
C ILE A 346 7.34 -17.90 -8.87
N PHE A 347 7.84 -17.69 -10.08
CA PHE A 347 7.21 -18.12 -11.32
C PHE A 347 8.07 -19.22 -11.95
N GLU A 348 7.44 -20.37 -12.17
CA GLU A 348 8.09 -21.57 -12.66
C GLU A 348 8.68 -21.38 -14.06
N PRO A 349 9.79 -22.05 -14.37
CA PRO A 349 10.32 -22.10 -15.72
C PRO A 349 9.34 -22.81 -16.67
N TRP A 350 9.47 -22.51 -17.96
CA TRP A 350 8.71 -23.15 -19.03
C TRP A 350 9.63 -23.41 -20.22
N LYS A 351 9.25 -24.35 -21.10
CA LYS A 351 10.04 -24.72 -22.28
C LYS A 351 9.44 -24.16 -23.56
N GLU A 352 10.27 -23.89 -24.55
CA GLU A 352 9.78 -23.50 -25.87
C GLU A 352 8.78 -24.53 -26.44
N GLY A 353 7.70 -24.02 -27.05
CA GLY A 353 6.58 -24.85 -27.51
C GLY A 353 5.52 -25.18 -26.43
N GLN A 354 5.77 -24.88 -25.15
CA GLN A 354 4.75 -24.99 -24.10
C GLN A 354 3.96 -23.68 -23.95
N HIS A 355 2.69 -23.81 -23.52
CA HIS A 355 1.89 -22.65 -23.16
C HIS A 355 2.42 -22.00 -21.88
N ARG A 356 2.72 -20.70 -21.95
CA ARG A 356 3.14 -19.92 -20.78
C ARG A 356 1.96 -19.78 -19.83
N LYS A 357 2.13 -20.21 -18.59
CA LYS A 357 1.13 -19.96 -17.55
C LYS A 357 1.19 -18.49 -17.13
N GLU A 358 0.02 -17.98 -16.77
CA GLU A 358 -0.14 -16.62 -16.28
C GLU A 358 -0.87 -16.64 -14.93
N TRP A 359 -0.48 -15.71 -14.06
CA TRP A 359 -1.22 -15.41 -12.86
C TRP A 359 -1.97 -14.10 -13.06
N ARG A 360 -3.30 -14.15 -12.99
CA ARG A 360 -4.18 -12.97 -13.08
C ARG A 360 -4.69 -12.58 -11.70
N TYR A 361 -4.67 -11.28 -11.42
CA TYR A 361 -5.17 -10.71 -10.18
C TYR A 361 -5.94 -9.42 -10.44
N GLN A 362 -7.13 -9.33 -9.86
CA GLN A 362 -7.89 -8.09 -9.73
C GLN A 362 -8.46 -8.03 -8.32
N GLY A 363 -8.21 -6.94 -7.62
CA GLY A 363 -8.60 -6.77 -6.23
C GLY A 363 -8.96 -5.33 -5.91
N ILE A 364 -8.72 -4.94 -4.66
CA ILE A 364 -8.82 -3.56 -4.21
C ILE A 364 -7.45 -3.11 -3.72
N GLY A 365 -7.12 -1.83 -3.89
CA GLY A 365 -5.90 -1.26 -3.29
C GLY A 365 -4.71 -1.26 -4.24
N PHE A 366 -3.50 -1.37 -3.68
CA PHE A 366 -2.25 -1.23 -4.43
C PHE A 366 -1.28 -2.37 -4.15
N ILE A 367 -0.39 -2.59 -5.12
CA ILE A 367 0.65 -3.61 -5.11
C ILE A 367 1.99 -2.95 -5.46
N GLY A 368 3.06 -3.33 -4.76
CA GLY A 368 4.45 -3.09 -5.13
C GLY A 368 5.14 -4.40 -5.53
N ILE A 369 5.89 -4.40 -6.62
CA ILE A 369 6.62 -5.56 -7.14
C ILE A 369 8.08 -5.15 -7.34
N SER A 370 8.99 -5.91 -6.72
CA SER A 370 10.44 -5.77 -6.94
C SER A 370 11.02 -7.08 -7.47
N VAL A 371 11.59 -7.04 -8.67
CA VAL A 371 12.17 -8.22 -9.31
C VAL A 371 13.53 -8.55 -8.69
N GLN A 372 13.64 -9.75 -8.13
CA GLN A 372 14.86 -10.25 -7.48
C GLN A 372 15.68 -11.15 -8.39
N ARG A 373 15.04 -11.86 -9.32
CA ARG A 373 15.70 -12.80 -10.24
C ARG A 373 14.84 -13.05 -11.47
N GLY A 374 15.48 -13.28 -12.62
CA GLY A 374 14.82 -13.57 -13.89
C GLY A 374 14.05 -12.37 -14.45
N GLN A 375 13.11 -12.64 -15.35
CA GLN A 375 12.27 -11.61 -15.98
C GLN A 375 10.79 -11.98 -15.93
N ILE A 376 9.97 -11.01 -15.54
CA ILE A 376 8.51 -11.14 -15.57
C ILE A 376 7.89 -10.17 -16.56
N GLY A 377 6.80 -10.58 -17.17
CA GLY A 377 5.95 -9.78 -18.03
C GLY A 377 4.74 -9.35 -17.23
N ILE A 378 4.42 -8.05 -17.26
CA ILE A 378 3.24 -7.49 -16.62
C ILE A 378 2.35 -6.82 -17.65
N GLN A 379 1.12 -7.33 -17.77
CA GLN A 379 0.05 -6.71 -18.52
C GLN A 379 -0.92 -6.05 -17.54
N TYR A 380 -1.12 -4.74 -17.68
CA TYR A 380 -1.95 -3.94 -16.78
C TYR A 380 -3.21 -3.44 -17.50
N GLY A 381 -4.35 -4.06 -17.22
CA GLY A 381 -5.56 -3.92 -18.02
C GLY A 381 -5.27 -4.21 -19.50
N ASN A 382 -5.67 -3.31 -20.38
CA ASN A 382 -5.42 -3.43 -21.81
C ASN A 382 -4.12 -2.74 -22.27
N GLN A 383 -3.25 -2.32 -21.33
CA GLN A 383 -1.97 -1.69 -21.70
C GLN A 383 -0.99 -2.74 -22.27
N PRO A 384 -0.04 -2.32 -23.12
CA PRO A 384 0.99 -3.21 -23.65
C PRO A 384 1.77 -3.93 -22.56
N LEU A 385 2.18 -5.17 -22.84
CA LEU A 385 3.02 -5.97 -21.95
C LEU A 385 4.33 -5.23 -21.64
N GLN A 386 4.63 -5.09 -20.35
CA GLN A 386 5.90 -4.54 -19.88
C GLN A 386 6.77 -5.67 -19.34
N VAL A 387 7.99 -5.81 -19.85
CA VAL A 387 8.98 -6.73 -19.29
C VAL A 387 9.76 -6.02 -18.20
N LEU A 388 9.86 -6.68 -17.05
CA LEU A 388 10.62 -6.24 -15.88
C LEU A 388 11.74 -7.24 -15.60
N SER A 389 12.94 -6.72 -15.38
CA SER A 389 14.12 -7.49 -14.98
C SER A 389 14.62 -6.99 -13.62
N TRP A 390 15.67 -7.62 -13.09
CA TRP A 390 16.30 -7.23 -11.84
C TRP A 390 16.56 -5.71 -11.74
N GLY A 391 16.24 -5.12 -10.59
CA GLY A 391 16.37 -3.68 -10.38
C GLY A 391 15.21 -2.84 -10.93
N THR A 392 14.18 -3.48 -11.49
CA THR A 392 12.93 -2.80 -11.84
C THR A 392 11.93 -2.91 -10.69
N PHE A 393 11.25 -1.80 -10.41
CA PHE A 393 10.21 -1.68 -9.39
C PHE A 393 8.92 -1.22 -10.06
N LEU A 394 7.80 -1.82 -9.66
CA LEU A 394 6.50 -1.45 -10.19
C LEU A 394 5.49 -1.29 -9.06
N TYR A 395 4.79 -0.16 -9.05
CA TYR A 395 3.71 0.13 -8.13
C TYR A 395 2.40 0.27 -8.92
N LEU A 396 1.41 -0.58 -8.59
CA LEU A 396 0.19 -0.79 -9.37
C LEU A 396 -1.06 -0.59 -8.52
N ASN A 397 -2.12 -0.05 -9.13
CA ASN A 397 -3.47 -0.05 -8.57
C ASN A 397 -4.18 -1.37 -8.94
N ALA A 398 -4.41 -2.23 -7.95
CA ALA A 398 -4.98 -3.56 -8.14
C ALA A 398 -6.47 -3.59 -8.52
N ASN A 399 -7.15 -2.43 -8.51
CA ASN A 399 -8.52 -2.34 -9.01
C ASN A 399 -8.62 -2.57 -10.54
N ILE A 400 -7.49 -2.49 -11.24
CA ILE A 400 -7.35 -2.87 -12.65
C ILE A 400 -6.74 -4.26 -12.68
N GLU A 401 -7.20 -5.11 -13.61
CA GLU A 401 -6.66 -6.46 -13.77
C GLU A 401 -5.16 -6.42 -14.10
N ILE A 402 -4.40 -7.28 -13.43
CA ILE A 402 -2.96 -7.46 -13.62
C ILE A 402 -2.76 -8.91 -14.06
N ALA A 403 -2.07 -9.14 -15.17
CA ALA A 403 -1.57 -10.46 -15.55
C ALA A 403 -0.04 -10.47 -15.46
N ILE A 404 0.51 -11.47 -14.77
CA ILE A 404 1.96 -11.65 -14.60
C ILE A 404 2.37 -13.00 -15.18
N THR A 405 3.44 -13.00 -15.98
CA THR A 405 3.99 -14.18 -16.64
C THR A 405 5.51 -14.25 -16.50
N ASN A 406 6.07 -15.46 -16.48
CA ASN A 406 7.51 -15.65 -16.65
C ASN A 406 7.88 -15.44 -18.13
N MET A 407 8.85 -14.58 -18.42
CA MET A 407 9.20 -14.22 -19.79
C MET A 407 10.31 -15.06 -20.40
N LEU A 408 11.09 -15.76 -19.59
CA LEU A 408 12.22 -16.55 -20.07
C LEU A 408 11.86 -18.03 -20.09
N SER A 409 12.05 -18.67 -21.25
CA SER A 409 12.09 -20.12 -21.34
C SER A 409 13.40 -20.66 -20.77
N GLU A 410 13.47 -21.94 -20.46
CA GLU A 410 14.71 -22.61 -20.06
C GLU A 410 15.82 -22.44 -21.10
N GLU A 411 15.47 -22.57 -22.37
CA GLU A 411 16.38 -22.40 -23.50
C GLU A 411 16.90 -20.97 -23.55
N LYS A 412 16.00 -19.97 -23.51
CA LYS A 412 16.39 -18.57 -23.63
C LYS A 412 17.18 -18.07 -22.43
N ALA A 413 16.81 -18.48 -21.22
CA ALA A 413 17.54 -18.14 -20.01
C ALA A 413 18.98 -18.64 -20.07
N ARG A 414 19.19 -19.87 -20.59
CA ARG A 414 20.52 -20.45 -20.77
C ARG A 414 21.36 -19.66 -21.78
N GLU A 415 20.77 -19.22 -22.88
CA GLU A 415 21.46 -18.42 -23.90
C GLU A 415 21.96 -17.07 -23.36
N ILE A 416 21.17 -16.41 -22.51
CA ILE A 416 21.48 -15.08 -21.99
C ILE A 416 22.16 -15.09 -20.62
N GLY A 417 22.40 -16.27 -20.05
CA GLY A 417 23.02 -16.42 -18.72
C GLY A 417 22.14 -15.95 -17.56
N GLU A 418 20.81 -15.97 -17.73
CA GLU A 418 19.85 -15.61 -16.69
C GLU A 418 19.17 -16.84 -16.07
N SER A 419 18.45 -16.64 -14.96
CA SER A 419 17.67 -17.71 -14.35
C SER A 419 16.38 -17.94 -15.14
N PRO A 420 16.02 -19.20 -15.46
CA PRO A 420 14.74 -19.53 -16.10
C PRO A 420 13.57 -19.40 -15.13
N GLU A 421 13.83 -19.37 -13.83
CA GLU A 421 12.83 -19.08 -12.80
C GLU A 421 12.85 -17.58 -12.50
N ALA A 422 11.67 -16.96 -12.47
CA ALA A 422 11.54 -15.57 -12.06
C ALA A 422 11.10 -15.47 -10.60
N LYS A 423 11.77 -14.62 -9.81
CA LYS A 423 11.42 -14.35 -8.41
C LYS A 423 11.16 -12.86 -8.22
N VAL A 424 10.07 -12.53 -7.56
CA VAL A 424 9.75 -11.17 -7.12
C VAL A 424 9.43 -11.12 -5.64
N ILE A 425 9.71 -9.98 -5.01
CA ILE A 425 9.11 -9.62 -3.72
C ILE A 425 7.87 -8.78 -4.01
N PHE A 426 6.77 -9.21 -3.42
CA PHE A 426 5.44 -8.65 -3.57
C PHE A 426 5.02 -7.97 -2.28
N PHE A 427 4.58 -6.72 -2.39
CA PHE A 427 4.02 -5.91 -1.30
C PHE A 427 2.60 -5.54 -1.68
N SER A 428 1.66 -5.55 -0.74
CA SER A 428 0.32 -5.04 -1.05
C SER A 428 -0.38 -4.43 0.15
N SER A 429 -1.34 -3.55 -0.16
CA SER A 429 -2.35 -3.09 0.79
C SER A 429 -3.69 -3.01 0.07
N PRO A 430 -4.73 -3.73 0.53
CA PRO A 430 -4.74 -4.69 1.63
C PRO A 430 -3.92 -5.97 1.31
N PRO A 431 -3.77 -6.89 2.29
CA PRO A 431 -3.10 -8.17 2.07
C PRO A 431 -3.69 -8.96 0.89
N VAL A 432 -2.82 -9.57 0.09
CA VAL A 432 -3.21 -10.54 -0.95
C VAL A 432 -3.08 -11.93 -0.33
N VAL A 433 -4.24 -12.59 -0.19
CA VAL A 433 -4.51 -13.86 0.54
C VAL A 433 -4.75 -13.71 2.04
#